data_AF-A0A932A7M0-F1
#
_entry.id   AF-A0A932A7M0-F1
#
_cell.length_a   1.000
_cell.length_b   1.000
_cell.length_c   1.000
_cell.angle_alpha   90.00
_cell.angle_beta   90.00
_cell.angle_gamma   90.00
#
_symmetry.space_group_name_H-M   'P 1'
#
loop_
_entity.id
_entity.type
_entity.pdbx_description
1 polymer ?
#
loop_
_entity_poly.entity_id
_entity_poly.type
_entity_poly.pdbx_seq_one_letter_code
_entity_poly.pdbx_strand_id
1 'polypeptide(L)'
;MSNLARSRHTPRCCHVKTNGLHCGSPALRGNVLCFFHDKWLANAADDILPPLEDGNGVQFSLMYVVARLRKEAFRDGRADIPAVKQLLYALQTASNNLRHCNFDPQLKRSTTSAFADPDQDDNAAGDDRVAQAPSPVAVDLDVPRKPVGSIHHGDAEAHGD
;
A
#
# COMPACT_ATOMS: atom_id res chain seq x y z
N MET A 1 -40.35 -11.83 -8.78
CA MET A 1 -38.95 -11.40 -9.00
C MET A 1 -38.01 -12.44 -8.37
N SER A 2 -36.97 -12.91 -9.07
CA SER A 2 -36.06 -13.93 -8.50
C SER A 2 -35.18 -13.35 -7.38
N ASN A 3 -34.76 -14.20 -6.44
CA ASN A 3 -33.89 -13.78 -5.32
C ASN A 3 -32.56 -13.14 -5.80
N LEU A 4 -32.09 -13.53 -6.99
CA LEU A 4 -30.91 -12.93 -7.63
C LEU A 4 -31.12 -11.47 -8.06
N ALA A 5 -32.34 -11.10 -8.48
CA ALA A 5 -32.62 -9.72 -8.88
C ALA A 5 -32.61 -8.76 -7.67
N ARG A 6 -33.13 -9.22 -6.52
CA ARG A 6 -33.10 -8.47 -5.26
C ARG A 6 -31.69 -8.24 -4.75
N SER A 7 -30.79 -9.23 -4.88
CA SER A 7 -29.43 -9.12 -4.35
C SER A 7 -28.58 -8.07 -5.08
N ARG A 8 -28.92 -7.72 -6.33
CA ARG A 8 -28.24 -6.66 -7.09
C ARG A 8 -28.52 -5.26 -6.54
N HIS A 9 -29.72 -5.04 -6.00
CA HIS A 9 -30.18 -3.74 -5.47
C HIS A 9 -29.88 -3.55 -3.97
N THR A 10 -29.26 -4.53 -3.31
CA THR A 10 -28.88 -4.38 -1.90
C THR A 10 -27.71 -3.38 -1.77
N PRO A 11 -27.79 -2.40 -0.86
CA PRO A 11 -26.69 -1.49 -0.57
C PRO A 11 -25.37 -2.21 -0.32
N ARG A 12 -24.28 -1.65 -0.84
CA ARG A 12 -22.93 -2.22 -0.72
C ARG A 12 -22.13 -1.49 0.35
N CYS A 13 -21.20 -2.21 0.96
CA CYS A 13 -20.23 -1.65 1.89
C CYS A 13 -19.46 -0.49 1.24
N CYS A 14 -19.43 0.66 1.90
CA CYS A 14 -18.74 1.85 1.41
C CYS A 14 -17.22 1.82 1.60
N HIS A 15 -16.67 0.82 2.30
CA HIS A 15 -15.23 0.69 2.50
C HIS A 15 -14.48 0.54 1.17
N VAL A 16 -13.40 1.30 1.06
CA VAL A 16 -12.42 1.21 -0.02
C VAL A 16 -11.21 0.47 0.55
N LYS A 17 -10.86 -0.66 -0.06
CA LYS A 17 -9.73 -1.50 0.38
C LYS A 17 -8.40 -0.79 0.13
N THR A 18 -7.32 -1.37 0.62
CA THR A 18 -5.96 -0.79 0.46
C THR A 18 -5.52 -0.74 -1.01
N ASN A 19 -6.07 -1.61 -1.85
CA ASN A 19 -5.85 -1.59 -3.29
C ASN A 19 -6.73 -0.57 -4.07
N GLY A 20 -7.51 0.27 -3.38
CA GLY A 20 -8.34 1.31 -4.00
C GLY A 20 -9.68 0.83 -4.57
N LEU A 21 -10.00 -0.46 -4.47
CA LEU A 21 -11.29 -1.00 -4.92
C LEU A 21 -12.34 -0.93 -3.80
N HIS A 22 -13.62 -0.84 -4.15
CA HIS A 22 -14.70 -0.99 -3.18
C HIS A 22 -14.81 -2.44 -2.66
N CYS A 23 -15.20 -2.61 -1.40
CA CYS A 23 -15.41 -3.91 -0.77
C CYS A 23 -16.36 -4.83 -1.56
N GLY A 24 -17.50 -4.29 -2.00
CA GLY A 24 -18.52 -5.00 -2.79
C GLY A 24 -19.43 -5.93 -1.98
N SER A 25 -19.13 -6.21 -0.72
CA SER A 25 -20.00 -6.96 0.20
C SER A 25 -21.31 -6.21 0.48
N PRO A 26 -22.45 -6.90 0.70
CA PRO A 26 -23.67 -6.26 1.17
C PRO A 26 -23.44 -5.53 2.50
N ALA A 27 -23.97 -4.31 2.64
CA ALA A 27 -23.95 -3.59 3.91
C ALA A 27 -24.96 -4.20 4.90
N LEU A 28 -24.68 -4.05 6.20
CA LEU A 28 -25.65 -4.41 7.25
C LEU A 28 -26.86 -3.49 7.18
N ARG A 29 -28.03 -3.98 7.62
CA ARG A 29 -29.25 -3.17 7.65
C ARG A 29 -29.05 -1.96 8.57
N GLY A 30 -29.22 -0.75 8.04
CA GLY A 30 -29.04 0.50 8.79
C GLY A 30 -27.57 0.91 9.00
N ASN A 31 -26.63 0.28 8.29
CA ASN A 31 -25.21 0.62 8.35
C ASN A 31 -24.66 0.81 6.92
N VAL A 32 -23.56 1.53 6.79
CA VAL A 32 -22.84 1.74 5.53
C VAL A 32 -21.73 0.70 5.31
N LEU A 33 -21.40 -0.09 6.34
CA LEU A 33 -20.38 -1.13 6.30
C LEU A 33 -20.98 -2.54 6.26
N CYS A 34 -20.21 -3.49 5.71
CA CYS A 34 -20.50 -4.92 5.87
C CYS A 34 -20.13 -5.39 7.28
N PHE A 35 -20.55 -6.60 7.65
CA PHE A 35 -20.22 -7.18 8.96
C PHE A 35 -18.73 -7.16 9.29
N PHE A 36 -17.87 -7.50 8.33
CA PHE A 36 -16.43 -7.50 8.53
C PHE A 36 -15.87 -6.11 8.81
N HIS A 37 -16.20 -5.12 7.97
CA HIS A 37 -15.69 -3.75 8.12
C HIS A 37 -16.26 -3.01 9.32
N ASP A 38 -17.52 -3.29 9.67
CA ASP A 38 -18.13 -2.78 10.91
C ASP A 38 -17.40 -3.31 12.14
N LYS A 39 -17.14 -4.63 12.19
CA LYS A 39 -16.39 -5.25 13.29
C LYS A 39 -14.93 -4.80 13.32
N TRP A 40 -14.28 -4.69 12.16
CA TRP A 40 -12.91 -4.20 12.11
C TRP A 40 -12.83 -2.77 12.65
N LEU A 41 -13.68 -1.85 12.16
CA LEU A 41 -13.68 -0.46 12.62
C LEU A 41 -13.94 -0.34 14.13
N ALA A 42 -14.85 -1.16 14.68
CA ALA A 42 -15.12 -1.20 16.11
C ALA A 42 -13.94 -1.69 16.95
N ASN A 43 -13.03 -2.48 16.38
CA ASN A 43 -11.83 -3.00 17.06
C ASN A 43 -10.53 -2.28 16.64
N ALA A 44 -10.59 -1.36 15.67
CA ALA A 44 -9.42 -0.70 15.09
C ALA A 44 -8.90 0.49 15.91
N ALA A 45 -9.49 0.79 17.08
CA ALA A 45 -9.20 2.01 17.84
C ALA A 45 -7.71 2.21 18.16
N ASP A 46 -6.95 1.12 18.31
CA ASP A 46 -5.52 1.14 18.64
C ASP A 46 -4.63 0.49 17.57
N ASP A 47 -5.20 0.02 16.44
CA ASP A 47 -4.43 -0.66 15.39
C ASP A 47 -3.97 0.31 14.31
N ILE A 48 -2.68 0.30 14.02
CA ILE A 48 -2.06 1.11 12.96
C ILE A 48 -2.19 0.40 11.60
N LEU A 49 -2.49 -0.90 11.61
CA LEU A 49 -2.53 -1.74 10.42
C LEU A 49 -3.92 -1.72 9.77
N PRO A 50 -4.01 -1.63 8.43
CA PRO A 50 -5.26 -1.79 7.72
C PRO A 50 -5.75 -3.24 7.85
N PRO A 51 -7.02 -3.51 7.50
CA PRO A 51 -7.47 -4.88 7.32
C PRO A 51 -6.60 -5.61 6.29
N LEU A 52 -6.24 -6.85 6.58
CA LEU A 52 -5.44 -7.71 5.67
C LEU A 52 -6.31 -8.43 4.63
N GLU A 53 -7.24 -7.69 4.03
CA GLU A 53 -8.25 -8.23 3.11
C GLU A 53 -7.80 -8.28 1.64
N ASP A 54 -6.66 -7.65 1.34
CA ASP A 54 -6.07 -7.61 0.00
C ASP A 54 -4.54 -7.58 0.09
N GLY A 55 -3.88 -7.87 -1.04
CA GLY A 55 -2.42 -7.97 -1.10
C GLY A 55 -1.68 -6.66 -0.78
N ASN A 56 -2.26 -5.49 -1.09
CA ASN A 56 -1.67 -4.20 -0.72
C ASN A 56 -1.77 -3.97 0.79
N GLY A 57 -2.87 -4.37 1.42
CA GLY A 57 -3.04 -4.33 2.88
C GLY A 57 -1.97 -5.17 3.60
N VAL A 58 -1.71 -6.38 3.10
CA VAL A 58 -0.63 -7.24 3.58
C VAL A 58 0.74 -6.57 3.36
N GLN A 59 0.98 -6.01 2.17
CA GLN A 59 2.24 -5.36 1.85
C GLN A 59 2.52 -4.14 2.74
N PHE A 60 1.50 -3.31 2.98
CA PHE A 60 1.59 -2.17 3.88
C PHE A 60 1.94 -2.62 5.30
N SER A 61 1.29 -3.68 5.78
CA SER A 61 1.53 -4.21 7.12
C SER A 61 2.93 -4.80 7.26
N LEU A 62 3.42 -5.52 6.25
CA LEU A 62 4.81 -5.97 6.19
C LEU A 62 5.79 -4.79 6.22
N MET A 63 5.52 -3.72 5.47
CA MET A 63 6.37 -2.52 5.47
C MET A 63 6.43 -1.88 6.85
N TYR A 64 5.30 -1.77 7.56
CA TYR A 64 5.26 -1.26 8.93
C TYR A 64 6.09 -2.11 9.89
N VAL A 65 5.91 -3.44 9.85
CA VAL A 65 6.66 -4.39 10.69
C VAL A 65 8.16 -4.36 10.37
N VAL A 66 8.54 -4.36 9.08
CA VAL A 66 9.93 -4.26 8.61
C VAL A 66 10.59 -2.97 9.11
N ALA A 67 9.88 -1.84 9.08
CA ALA A 67 10.42 -0.56 9.55
C ALA A 67 10.72 -0.58 11.06
N ARG A 68 9.92 -1.28 11.87
CA ARG A 68 10.16 -1.48 13.31
C ARG A 68 11.29 -2.48 13.56
N LEU A 69 11.25 -3.64 12.89
CA LEU A 69 12.29 -4.66 13.00
C LEU A 69 13.66 -4.13 12.60
N ARG A 70 13.74 -3.28 11.56
CA ARG A 70 15.01 -2.66 11.16
C ARG A 70 15.63 -1.82 12.27
N LYS A 71 14.83 -1.11 13.07
CA LYS A 71 15.34 -0.31 14.19
C LYS A 71 15.93 -1.19 15.28
N GLU A 72 15.27 -2.30 15.59
CA GLU A 72 15.77 -3.27 16.57
C GLU A 72 17.00 -4.03 16.04
N ALA A 73 16.99 -4.42 14.77
CA ALA A 73 18.05 -5.21 14.14
C ALA A 73 19.42 -4.50 14.11
N PHE A 74 19.43 -3.16 14.07
CA PHE A 74 20.64 -2.34 13.99
C PHE A 74 20.79 -1.35 15.15
N ARG A 75 20.20 -1.67 16.30
CA ARG A 75 20.19 -0.81 17.48
C ARG A 75 21.62 -0.58 18.00
N ASP A 76 21.92 0.65 18.40
CA ASP A 76 23.21 1.07 18.98
C ASP A 76 24.43 0.74 18.10
N GLY A 77 24.25 0.69 16.78
CA GLY A 77 25.32 0.39 15.82
C GLY A 77 25.76 -1.07 15.80
N ARG A 78 25.01 -1.97 16.45
CA ARG A 78 25.27 -3.42 16.48
C ARG A 78 24.19 -4.16 15.74
N ALA A 79 24.56 -5.25 15.08
CA ALA A 79 23.62 -6.13 14.41
C ALA A 79 23.13 -7.22 15.37
N ASP A 80 21.84 -7.23 15.68
CA ASP A 80 21.19 -8.34 16.39
C ASP A 80 20.84 -9.45 15.40
N ILE A 81 21.61 -10.54 15.40
CA ILE A 81 21.54 -11.60 14.38
C ILE A 81 20.13 -12.24 14.29
N PRO A 82 19.45 -12.61 15.40
CA PRO A 82 18.04 -13.01 15.38
C PRO A 82 17.12 -12.00 14.66
N ALA A 83 17.18 -10.72 15.01
CA ALA A 83 16.36 -9.69 14.38
C ALA A 83 16.69 -9.50 12.90
N VAL A 84 17.97 -9.58 12.51
CA VAL A 84 18.40 -9.55 11.10
C VAL A 84 17.83 -10.74 10.33
N LYS A 85 17.84 -11.96 10.90
CA LYS A 85 17.21 -13.13 10.29
C LYS A 85 15.70 -12.93 10.09
N GLN A 86 15.01 -12.39 11.10
CA GLN A 86 13.58 -12.10 11.01
C GLN A 86 13.29 -11.02 9.95
N LEU A 87 14.16 -10.01 9.85
CA LEU A 87 14.07 -8.96 8.83
C LEU A 87 14.23 -9.54 7.42
N LEU A 88 15.22 -10.41 7.19
CA LEU A 88 15.41 -11.08 5.90
C LEU A 88 14.22 -11.97 5.53
N TYR A 89 13.66 -12.69 6.50
CA TYR A 89 12.45 -13.48 6.30
C TYR A 89 11.26 -12.61 5.91
N ALA A 90 11.02 -11.51 6.62
CA ALA A 90 9.94 -10.58 6.31
C ALA A 90 10.09 -9.95 4.91
N LEU A 91 11.33 -9.62 4.49
CA LEU A 91 11.61 -9.13 3.14
C LEU A 91 11.33 -10.20 2.07
N GLN A 92 11.66 -11.46 2.34
CA GLN A 92 11.32 -12.56 1.45
C GLN A 92 9.80 -12.73 1.32
N THR A 93 9.06 -12.65 2.44
CA THR A 93 7.59 -12.68 2.43
C THR A 93 7.03 -11.52 1.61
N ALA A 94 7.55 -10.31 1.81
CA ALA A 94 7.15 -9.11 1.05
C ALA A 94 7.40 -9.29 -0.45
N SER A 95 8.57 -9.80 -0.84
CA SER A 95 8.89 -10.09 -2.25
C SER A 95 7.93 -11.11 -2.85
N ASN A 96 7.59 -12.17 -2.12
CA ASN A 96 6.66 -13.20 -2.58
C ASN A 96 5.22 -12.67 -2.71
N ASN A 97 4.85 -11.67 -1.91
CA ASN A 97 3.54 -11.04 -1.93
C ASN A 97 3.35 -10.05 -3.10
N LEU A 98 4.43 -9.63 -3.78
CA LEU A 98 4.34 -8.65 -4.88
C LEU A 98 3.38 -9.08 -6.01
N ARG A 99 3.27 -10.39 -6.30
CA ARG A 99 2.31 -10.91 -7.30
C ARG A 99 0.84 -10.74 -6.92
N HIS A 100 0.56 -10.43 -5.65
CA HIS A 100 -0.78 -10.22 -5.10
C HIS A 100 -1.09 -8.75 -4.86
N CYS A 101 -0.10 -7.87 -5.05
CA CYS A 101 -0.30 -6.43 -4.96
C CYS A 101 -0.85 -5.91 -6.29
N ASN A 102 -1.78 -4.96 -6.22
CA ASN A 102 -2.20 -4.18 -7.37
C ASN A 102 -2.02 -2.68 -7.08
N PHE A 103 -0.99 -2.08 -7.67
CA PHE A 103 -0.70 -0.64 -7.53
C PHE A 103 -1.37 0.21 -8.60
N ASP A 104 -1.99 -0.42 -9.60
CA ASP A 104 -2.77 0.23 -10.65
C ASP A 104 -4.21 -0.32 -10.60
N PRO A 105 -5.06 0.25 -9.74
CA PRO A 105 -6.47 -0.16 -9.71
C PRO A 105 -7.11 0.21 -11.04
N GLN A 106 -7.17 -0.77 -11.97
CA GLN A 106 -7.80 -0.60 -13.27
C GLN A 106 -9.14 0.11 -13.11
N LEU A 107 -9.23 1.29 -13.75
CA LEU A 107 -10.24 2.34 -13.62
C LEU A 107 -11.64 1.94 -14.12
N LYS A 108 -12.15 0.76 -13.74
CA LYS A 108 -13.54 0.35 -14.00
C LYS A 108 -14.44 0.46 -12.77
N ARG A 109 -13.85 0.79 -11.60
CA ARG A 109 -14.56 0.95 -10.32
C ARG A 109 -13.82 1.87 -9.33
N SER A 110 -12.77 2.55 -9.78
CA SER A 110 -11.92 3.39 -8.94
C SER A 110 -12.29 4.86 -9.16
N THR A 111 -12.65 5.50 -8.05
CA THR A 111 -12.65 6.95 -7.77
C THR A 111 -13.50 7.84 -8.67
N THR A 112 -14.75 8.08 -8.27
CA THR A 112 -15.24 9.34 -7.66
C THR A 112 -16.75 9.21 -7.48
N SER A 113 -17.17 8.57 -6.39
CA SER A 113 -18.38 8.88 -5.62
C SER A 113 -18.82 7.63 -4.85
N ALA A 114 -18.49 7.58 -3.57
CA ALA A 114 -19.22 6.72 -2.63
C ALA A 114 -20.71 7.13 -2.48
N PHE A 115 -21.15 8.14 -3.26
CA PHE A 115 -22.47 8.76 -3.31
C PHE A 115 -23.01 8.91 -4.74
N ALA A 116 -22.52 8.16 -5.74
CA ALA A 116 -23.13 8.22 -7.08
C ALA A 116 -24.58 7.78 -6.96
N ASP A 117 -25.47 8.70 -7.33
CA ASP A 117 -26.91 8.47 -7.41
C ASP A 117 -27.16 7.31 -8.40
N PRO A 118 -27.85 6.24 -8.00
CA PRO A 118 -28.13 5.10 -8.87
C PRO A 118 -28.95 5.44 -10.13
N ASP A 119 -29.52 6.66 -10.23
CA ASP A 119 -30.37 7.09 -11.34
C ASP A 119 -29.64 7.95 -12.40
N GLN A 120 -28.31 8.01 -12.41
CA GLN A 120 -27.58 8.71 -13.48
C GLN A 120 -27.44 7.80 -14.71
N ASP A 121 -28.43 7.88 -15.59
CA ASP A 121 -28.47 7.21 -16.89
C ASP A 121 -27.20 7.49 -17.72
N ASP A 122 -26.42 6.44 -17.99
CA ASP A 122 -25.30 6.41 -18.93
C ASP A 122 -25.80 6.58 -20.39
N ASN A 123 -26.29 7.76 -20.73
CA ASN A 123 -26.52 8.19 -22.11
C ASN A 123 -25.67 9.42 -22.41
N ALA A 124 -24.36 9.23 -22.50
CA ALA A 124 -23.48 10.14 -23.21
C ALA A 124 -22.66 9.30 -24.20
N ALA A 125 -22.97 9.50 -25.47
CA ALA A 125 -22.28 8.93 -26.62
C ALA A 125 -20.76 9.09 -26.51
N GLY A 126 -20.03 8.10 -27.02
CA GLY A 126 -18.57 8.09 -27.02
C GLY A 126 -17.98 9.34 -27.66
N ASP A 127 -17.11 10.01 -26.92
CA ASP A 127 -16.15 10.98 -27.44
C ASP A 127 -14.77 10.35 -27.29
N ASP A 128 -14.26 9.78 -28.40
CA ASP A 128 -12.91 9.23 -28.54
C ASP A 128 -11.87 10.35 -28.54
N ARG A 129 -11.73 11.05 -27.42
CA ARG A 129 -10.59 11.94 -27.17
C ARG A 129 -9.67 11.27 -26.18
N VAL A 130 -8.69 10.56 -26.71
CA VAL A 130 -7.48 10.15 -26.02
C VAL A 130 -6.85 11.42 -25.42
N ALA A 131 -7.07 11.63 -24.12
CA ALA A 131 -6.37 12.66 -23.37
C ALA A 131 -4.88 12.28 -23.39
N GLN A 132 -4.10 13.07 -24.13
CA GLN A 132 -2.64 13.02 -24.14
C GLN A 132 -2.14 13.00 -22.69
N ALA A 133 -1.48 11.90 -22.30
CA ALA A 133 -0.79 11.85 -21.02
C ALA A 133 0.21 13.01 -20.93
N PRO A 134 0.31 13.73 -19.80
CA PRO A 134 1.36 14.73 -19.64
C PRO A 134 2.72 14.03 -19.77
N SER A 135 3.56 14.58 -20.66
CA SER A 135 4.96 14.19 -20.84
C SER A 135 5.64 14.06 -19.47
N PRO A 136 6.49 13.03 -19.24
CA PRO A 136 7.23 12.95 -17.99
C PRO A 136 8.06 14.21 -17.84
N VAL A 137 7.78 14.97 -16.79
CA VAL A 137 8.65 16.05 -16.32
C VAL A 137 9.98 15.39 -15.97
N ALA A 138 11.02 15.73 -16.73
CA ALA A 138 12.39 15.36 -16.39
C ALA A 138 12.69 15.98 -15.02
N VAL A 139 12.83 15.13 -14.00
CA VAL A 139 13.41 15.54 -12.73
C VAL A 139 14.90 15.73 -12.96
N ASP A 140 15.32 16.98 -13.05
CA ASP A 140 16.73 17.36 -13.14
C ASP A 140 17.39 17.01 -11.79
N LEU A 141 17.98 15.82 -11.71
CA LEU A 141 18.70 15.32 -10.55
C LEU A 141 20.12 15.88 -10.53
N ASP A 142 20.22 17.21 -10.47
CA ASP A 142 21.49 17.88 -10.22
C ASP A 142 21.75 17.89 -8.70
N VAL A 143 22.12 16.73 -8.18
CA VAL A 143 22.61 16.59 -6.79
C VAL A 143 24.09 16.96 -6.79
N PRO A 144 24.51 18.05 -6.12
CA PRO A 144 25.92 18.41 -6.04
C PRO A 144 26.69 17.31 -5.29
N ARG A 145 27.53 16.57 -6.01
CA ARG A 145 28.47 15.61 -5.42
C ARG A 145 29.56 16.40 -4.69
N LYS A 146 29.50 16.40 -3.35
CA LYS A 146 30.61 16.87 -2.53
C LYS A 146 31.82 15.93 -2.76
N PRO A 147 33.04 16.44 -3.03
CA PRO A 147 34.18 15.58 -3.27
C PRO A 147 34.48 14.75 -2.02
N VAL A 148 34.58 13.44 -2.19
CA VAL A 148 35.11 12.52 -1.18
C VAL A 148 36.57 12.90 -0.97
N GLY A 149 36.91 13.36 0.24
CA GLY A 149 38.28 13.60 0.64
C GLY A 149 39.11 12.33 0.52
N SER A 150 40.26 12.43 -0.12
CA SER A 150 41.24 11.35 -0.25
C SER A 150 41.72 10.91 1.12
N ILE A 151 41.49 9.64 1.44
CA ILE A 151 42.06 8.99 2.62
C ILE A 151 43.54 8.79 2.34
N HIS A 152 44.40 9.62 2.94
CA HIS A 152 45.83 9.38 2.96
C HIS A 152 46.10 8.11 3.76
N HIS A 153 46.66 7.09 3.09
CA HIS A 153 47.33 5.99 3.78
C HIS A 153 48.57 6.57 4.45
N GLY A 154 48.60 6.57 5.77
CA GLY A 154 49.81 6.88 6.53
C GLY A 154 50.77 5.72 6.41
N ASP A 155 51.95 5.98 5.84
CA ASP A 155 53.07 5.06 5.83
C ASP A 155 53.55 4.81 7.26
N ALA A 156 53.68 3.53 7.61
CA ALA A 156 54.28 3.08 8.86
C ALA A 156 55.81 3.22 8.76
N GLU A 157 56.37 4.27 9.39
CA GLU A 157 57.80 4.34 9.62
C GLU A 157 58.18 3.49 10.84
N ALA A 158 59.03 2.49 10.58
CA ALA A 158 59.72 1.71 11.58
C ALA A 158 60.80 2.57 12.25
N HIS A 159 60.65 2.84 13.55
CA HIS A 159 61.75 3.28 14.38
C HIS A 159 62.37 2.07 15.08
N GLY A 160 63.59 1.74 14.65
CA GLY A 160 64.53 0.97 15.45
C GLY A 160 65.31 1.90 16.36
N ASP A 161 65.50 1.44 17.60
CA ASP A 161 66.68 1.62 18.44
C ASP A 161 66.78 0.40 19.37
#